data_AF-A0A8T1WE97-F1
#
_entry.id   AF-A0A8T1WE97-F1
#
_cell.length_a   1.000
_cell.length_b   1.000
_cell.length_c   1.000
_cell.angle_alpha   90.00
_cell.angle_beta   90.00
_cell.angle_gamma   90.00
#
_symmetry.space_group_name_H-M   'P 1'
#
loop_
_entity.id
_entity.type
_entity.pdbx_description
1 polymer ?
#
loop_
_entity_poly.entity_id
_entity_poly.type
_entity_poly.pdbx_seq_one_letter_code
_entity_poly.pdbx_strand_id
1 'polypeptide(L)'
;MDESDSTTQLPQALDFARKSTFTVVELEQFSVRTHVRVIESRMVRIDRESKAVILQDGSCLPYDYLALTAGVQDGTCTSLGRLPRFTDEDMDGIGGSAVAATYCPPIIPRRMLVLGDLPTAQRLHKELLQMTRKTPRIEEGQELGQPGGSIVVYGSSLLALQVVQALLARGINGSRIHHVSPARDTGIGMFEDSVVRTEMDKQYLVNNITLHAAQKIIAIATAPGNDDELEGIRMISTLDATQGPDSKKLQLQGIGDPDGEETKVVEGELLSCEWLLCCQHNDADPDVFRAVNESGLVYDGRLVVDGRMRTTDAHVLAAGTLCRFSRRFITSKLHENYSSREGGELLARSLLRLLDPLGVPDIDEIPQPVSNAPSAKAPMVPPPEMEVPVVRCAVVPGGKHYVQISIPTLTNTLALQALPTNTATRIQDVSLIGGDTDEMEVSGPSRPASRPATAASSSGRPTRYTCLLFDDVGVLNRLEYLGDSAVPVRDLQNLVGLHESYLNSALASFTAGKVHDWVEFFAHPWTSALYHDRFPAFRAKLRTLLAKDDGVRAITDDAAAFMRETGDSRGAMALAQERVGRGGSALEPSTRRLVESQVLEFLGANRDVLNMFLLPKRAGSASGSRLNK
;
A
#
# COMPACT_ATOMS: atom_id res chain seq x y z
N MET A 1 -8.49 4.68 -6.61
CA MET A 1 -9.54 4.17 -5.70
C MET A 1 -10.85 4.63 -6.27
N ASP A 2 -11.37 3.87 -7.24
CA ASP A 2 -12.67 4.21 -7.81
C ASP A 2 -13.74 3.66 -6.86
N GLU A 3 -14.58 4.58 -6.39
CA GLU A 3 -15.90 4.26 -5.86
C GLU A 3 -16.77 3.87 -7.06
N SER A 4 -16.84 2.58 -7.34
CA SER A 4 -17.74 2.05 -8.35
C SER A 4 -18.64 1.01 -7.72
N ASP A 5 -19.94 1.26 -7.85
CA ASP A 5 -21.06 0.54 -7.25
C ASP A 5 -20.94 -0.99 -7.28
N SER A 6 -21.33 -1.58 -6.16
CA SER A 6 -21.23 -2.98 -5.76
C SER A 6 -22.28 -3.89 -6.40
N THR A 7 -22.40 -3.89 -7.73
CA THR A 7 -23.20 -4.92 -8.43
C THR A 7 -22.51 -5.42 -9.71
N THR A 8 -21.84 -6.58 -9.59
CA THR A 8 -21.30 -7.40 -10.69
C THR A 8 -20.50 -6.63 -11.74
N GLN A 9 -19.37 -6.06 -11.34
CA GLN A 9 -18.37 -5.62 -12.31
C GLN A 9 -17.80 -6.84 -13.05
N LEU A 10 -17.90 -6.81 -14.38
CA LEU A 10 -17.19 -7.74 -15.24
C LEU A 10 -15.69 -7.72 -14.90
N PRO A 11 -15.01 -8.87 -14.83
CA PRO A 11 -13.59 -8.92 -14.49
C PRO A 11 -12.76 -8.04 -15.43
N GLN A 12 -11.88 -7.20 -14.90
CA GLN A 12 -11.08 -6.23 -15.66
C GLN A 12 -9.59 -6.56 -15.61
N ALA A 13 -8.83 -6.19 -16.64
CA ALA A 13 -7.38 -6.39 -16.63
C ALA A 13 -6.69 -5.82 -15.37
N LEU A 14 -7.19 -4.70 -14.84
CA LEU A 14 -6.65 -4.05 -13.65
C LEU A 14 -6.68 -4.93 -12.39
N ASP A 15 -7.52 -5.97 -12.35
CA ASP A 15 -7.57 -6.93 -11.23
C ASP A 15 -6.23 -7.68 -11.03
N PHE A 16 -5.41 -7.79 -12.08
CA PHE A 16 -4.09 -8.43 -12.03
C PHE A 16 -2.92 -7.45 -11.83
N ALA A 17 -3.21 -6.14 -11.70
CA ALA A 17 -2.19 -5.10 -11.55
C ALA A 17 -2.18 -4.53 -10.12
N ARG A 18 -1.06 -3.90 -9.74
CA ARG A 18 -1.00 -3.13 -8.49
C ARG A 18 -1.92 -1.91 -8.59
N LYS A 19 -2.69 -1.65 -7.53
CA LYS A 19 -3.58 -0.48 -7.49
C LYS A 19 -2.76 0.81 -7.45
N SER A 20 -3.14 1.76 -8.30
CA SER A 20 -2.59 3.11 -8.27
C SER A 20 -3.03 3.85 -7.00
N THR A 21 -2.13 4.67 -6.46
CA THR A 21 -2.42 5.62 -5.38
C THR A 21 -3.26 6.80 -5.87
N PHE A 22 -3.25 7.05 -7.18
CA PHE A 22 -4.05 8.08 -7.83
C PHE A 22 -5.35 7.51 -8.41
N THR A 23 -6.43 8.28 -8.36
CA THR A 23 -7.67 7.95 -9.09
C THR A 23 -7.54 8.33 -10.55
N VAL A 24 -8.41 7.78 -11.40
CA VAL A 24 -8.48 8.17 -12.81
C VAL A 24 -8.79 9.67 -12.92
N VAL A 25 -9.73 10.16 -12.10
CA VAL A 25 -10.11 11.57 -12.03
C VAL A 25 -8.94 12.48 -11.68
N GLU A 26 -8.11 12.11 -10.69
CA GLU A 26 -6.92 12.90 -10.34
C GLU A 26 -5.92 12.96 -11.50
N LEU A 27 -5.66 11.81 -12.16
CA LEU A 27 -4.73 11.76 -13.28
C LEU A 27 -5.21 12.62 -14.46
N GLU A 28 -6.53 12.65 -14.71
CA GLU A 28 -7.15 13.54 -15.69
C GLU A 28 -7.02 15.01 -15.30
N GLN A 29 -7.28 15.35 -14.03
CA GLN A 29 -7.13 16.72 -13.51
C GLN A 29 -5.68 17.22 -13.58
N PHE A 30 -4.70 16.36 -13.32
CA PHE A 30 -3.29 16.71 -13.51
C PHE A 30 -2.93 16.95 -14.97
N SER A 31 -3.72 16.46 -15.92
CA SER A 31 -3.51 16.63 -17.36
C SER A 31 -2.09 16.26 -17.80
N VAL A 32 -1.47 15.27 -17.14
CA VAL A 32 -0.04 14.93 -17.29
C VAL A 32 0.35 14.70 -18.76
N ARG A 33 -0.56 14.12 -19.55
CA ARG A 33 -0.36 13.81 -20.98
C ARG A 33 -0.14 15.05 -21.86
N THR A 34 -0.46 16.25 -21.38
CA THR A 34 -0.26 17.49 -22.15
C THR A 34 1.18 18.01 -22.11
N HIS A 35 1.92 17.70 -21.03
CA HIS A 35 3.27 18.23 -20.80
C HIS A 35 4.34 17.14 -20.64
N VAL A 36 3.96 15.86 -20.60
CA VAL A 36 4.87 14.73 -20.40
C VAL A 36 4.93 13.86 -21.65
N ARG A 37 6.15 13.65 -22.15
CA ARG A 37 6.45 12.64 -23.16
C ARG A 37 6.62 11.28 -22.48
N VAL A 38 5.77 10.32 -22.83
CA VAL A 38 5.88 8.94 -22.35
C VAL A 38 6.68 8.12 -23.36
N ILE A 39 7.71 7.41 -22.88
CA ILE A 39 8.54 6.50 -23.67
C ILE A 39 8.44 5.12 -23.03
N GLU A 40 7.84 4.18 -23.75
CA GLU A 40 7.68 2.79 -23.30
C GLU A 40 8.94 1.99 -23.67
N SER A 41 9.94 2.02 -22.80
CA SER A 41 11.18 1.27 -22.98
C SER A 41 11.84 0.97 -21.64
N ARG A 42 12.82 0.07 -21.64
CA ARG A 42 13.58 -0.34 -20.46
C ARG A 42 14.91 0.42 -20.43
N MET A 43 15.18 1.10 -19.32
CA MET A 43 16.50 1.67 -19.03
C MET A 43 17.46 0.56 -18.64
N VAL A 44 18.63 0.51 -19.29
CA VAL A 44 19.64 -0.52 -19.03
C VAL A 44 20.97 0.05 -18.53
N ARG A 45 21.24 1.35 -18.76
CA ARG A 45 22.47 2.02 -18.28
C ARG A 45 22.25 3.52 -18.07
N ILE A 46 22.96 4.09 -17.11
CA ILE A 46 23.01 5.54 -16.84
C ILE A 46 24.45 6.01 -17.07
N ASP A 47 24.63 6.93 -18.02
CA ASP A 47 25.88 7.66 -18.21
C ASP A 47 25.74 9.03 -17.55
N ARG A 48 26.52 9.25 -16.48
CA ARG A 48 26.51 10.50 -15.71
C ARG A 48 27.45 11.55 -16.30
N GLU A 49 28.45 11.14 -17.07
CA GLU A 49 29.41 12.06 -17.68
C GLU A 49 28.76 12.77 -18.87
N SER A 50 28.12 12.01 -19.76
CA SER A 50 27.36 12.56 -20.88
C SER A 50 25.94 13.00 -20.52
N LYS A 51 25.50 12.73 -19.27
CA LYS A 51 24.13 12.93 -18.78
C LYS A 51 23.08 12.33 -19.72
N ALA A 52 23.21 11.03 -19.97
CA ALA A 52 22.29 10.29 -20.82
C ALA A 52 21.87 8.96 -20.19
N VAL A 53 20.64 8.55 -20.46
CA VAL A 53 20.10 7.22 -20.14
C VAL A 53 20.13 6.39 -21.41
N ILE A 54 20.64 5.17 -21.34
CA ILE A 54 20.67 4.22 -22.45
C ILE A 54 19.51 3.24 -22.27
N LEU A 55 18.74 3.06 -23.34
CA LEU A 55 17.59 2.15 -23.39
C LEU A 55 17.99 0.78 -23.97
N GLN A 56 17.11 -0.22 -23.78
CA GLN A 56 17.33 -1.60 -24.25
C GLN A 56 17.57 -1.75 -25.77
N ASP A 57 17.10 -0.78 -26.58
CA ASP A 57 17.31 -0.74 -28.03
C ASP A 57 18.61 -0.01 -28.44
N GLY A 58 19.42 0.40 -27.46
CA GLY A 58 20.65 1.16 -27.65
C GLY A 58 20.44 2.66 -27.83
N SER A 59 19.20 3.16 -27.84
CA SER A 59 18.93 4.59 -27.94
C SER A 59 19.35 5.34 -26.67
N CYS A 60 19.78 6.60 -26.84
CA CYS A 60 20.24 7.47 -25.76
C CYS A 60 19.26 8.63 -25.53
N LEU A 61 18.86 8.83 -24.27
CA LEU A 61 18.02 9.93 -23.82
C LEU A 61 18.82 10.89 -22.94
N PRO A 62 19.12 12.12 -23.40
CA PRO A 62 19.83 13.11 -22.60
C PRO A 62 18.94 13.66 -21.48
N TYR A 63 19.56 14.08 -20.37
CA TYR A 63 18.87 14.72 -19.24
C TYR A 63 19.70 15.87 -18.64
N ASP A 64 19.01 16.91 -18.14
CA ASP A 64 19.63 17.90 -17.26
C ASP A 64 19.55 17.46 -15.79
N TYR A 65 18.41 16.87 -15.43
CA TYR A 65 18.14 16.22 -14.16
C TYR A 65 17.43 14.89 -14.40
N LEU A 66 17.87 13.85 -13.70
CA LEU A 66 17.30 12.51 -13.74
C LEU A 66 16.61 12.19 -12.42
N ALA A 67 15.34 11.83 -12.49
CA ALA A 67 14.56 11.36 -11.33
C ALA A 67 14.40 9.84 -11.41
N LEU A 68 15.02 9.11 -10.48
CA LEU A 68 14.92 7.65 -10.38
C LEU A 68 13.77 7.26 -9.44
N THR A 69 12.67 6.77 -10.01
CA THR A 69 11.48 6.32 -9.27
C THR A 69 11.03 4.91 -9.67
N ALA A 70 11.98 4.04 -10.04
CA ALA A 70 11.72 2.72 -10.60
C ALA A 70 11.05 1.73 -9.62
N GLY A 71 11.10 2.03 -8.32
CA GLY A 71 10.55 1.19 -7.27
C GLY A 71 11.19 -0.21 -7.22
N VAL A 72 10.62 -1.08 -6.38
CA VAL A 72 10.99 -2.51 -6.30
C VAL A 72 10.00 -3.37 -7.09
N GLN A 73 10.53 -4.37 -7.79
CA GLN A 73 9.83 -5.29 -8.69
C GLN A 73 9.84 -6.72 -8.14
N ASP A 74 9.02 -7.61 -8.69
CA ASP A 74 9.01 -9.02 -8.30
C ASP A 74 10.40 -9.67 -8.50
N GLY A 75 10.93 -10.30 -7.45
CA GLY A 75 12.26 -10.91 -7.45
C GLY A 75 12.33 -12.35 -8.00
N THR A 76 11.24 -12.92 -8.54
CA THR A 76 11.16 -14.35 -8.89
C THR A 76 12.16 -14.70 -10.00
N CYS A 77 12.20 -13.95 -11.10
CA CYS A 77 13.15 -14.20 -12.19
C CYS A 77 14.60 -14.17 -11.71
N THR A 78 14.95 -13.16 -10.91
CA THR A 78 16.26 -13.02 -10.25
C THR A 78 16.57 -14.24 -9.40
N SER A 79 15.62 -14.70 -8.56
CA SER A 79 15.80 -15.85 -7.67
C SER A 79 15.98 -17.17 -8.42
N LEU A 80 15.46 -17.27 -9.65
CA LEU A 80 15.61 -18.41 -10.55
C LEU A 80 16.84 -18.29 -11.46
N GLY A 81 17.68 -17.27 -11.28
CA GLY A 81 18.87 -17.04 -12.10
C GLY A 81 18.58 -16.59 -13.54
N ARG A 82 17.35 -16.18 -13.85
CA ARG A 82 16.94 -15.68 -15.17
C ARG A 82 17.24 -14.18 -15.25
N LEU A 83 18.52 -13.86 -15.41
CA LEU A 83 19.03 -12.49 -15.47
C LEU A 83 19.28 -12.05 -16.93
N PRO A 84 19.16 -10.75 -17.23
CA PRO A 84 19.58 -10.20 -18.51
C PRO A 84 21.09 -10.39 -18.71
N ARG A 85 21.50 -10.52 -19.98
CA ARG A 85 22.91 -10.65 -20.38
C ARG A 85 23.31 -9.43 -21.18
N PHE A 86 24.58 -9.07 -21.08
CA PHE A 86 25.19 -8.00 -21.86
C PHE A 86 26.43 -8.61 -22.50
N THR A 87 26.44 -8.67 -23.82
CA THR A 87 27.56 -9.22 -24.57
C THR A 87 28.42 -8.07 -25.05
N ASP A 88 29.68 -8.05 -24.61
CA ASP A 88 30.72 -7.25 -25.23
C ASP A 88 31.08 -7.94 -26.55
N GLU A 89 31.06 -7.23 -27.69
CA GLU A 89 31.60 -7.80 -28.92
C GLU A 89 33.14 -7.82 -28.79
N ASP A 90 33.72 -8.99 -28.49
CA ASP A 90 35.16 -9.20 -28.54
C ASP A 90 35.65 -9.03 -29.98
N MET A 91 36.12 -7.82 -30.31
CA MET A 91 36.88 -7.58 -31.52
C MET A 91 38.36 -7.83 -31.22
N ASP A 92 38.83 -9.06 -31.48
CA ASP A 92 40.26 -9.41 -31.62
C ASP A 92 40.92 -8.72 -32.84
N GLY A 93 40.62 -7.43 -33.06
CA GLY A 93 41.08 -6.62 -34.17
C GLY A 93 41.71 -5.33 -33.67
N ILE A 94 43.00 -5.16 -33.97
CA ILE A 94 43.80 -3.96 -33.69
C ILE A 94 43.12 -2.73 -34.31
N GLY A 95 42.39 -1.97 -33.49
CA GLY A 95 41.64 -0.78 -33.91
C GLY A 95 40.48 -0.46 -32.98
N GLY A 96 40.79 -0.14 -31.72
CA GLY A 96 39.79 0.08 -30.66
C GLY A 96 38.86 1.26 -30.93
N SER A 97 37.65 0.96 -31.40
CA SER A 97 36.46 1.77 -31.16
C SER A 97 35.61 1.01 -30.15
N ALA A 98 35.35 1.62 -28.99
CA ALA A 98 34.56 0.98 -27.93
C ALA A 98 33.19 0.54 -28.46
N VAL A 99 32.92 -0.77 -28.45
CA VAL A 99 31.64 -1.33 -28.87
C VAL A 99 30.65 -1.22 -27.71
N ALA A 100 29.42 -0.81 -28.00
CA ALA A 100 28.35 -0.77 -27.00
C ALA A 100 27.91 -2.21 -26.69
N ALA A 101 28.01 -2.64 -25.44
CA ALA A 101 27.50 -3.93 -24.99
C ALA A 101 26.04 -4.13 -25.42
N THR A 102 25.76 -5.20 -26.16
CA THR A 102 24.39 -5.47 -26.65
C THR A 102 23.55 -6.07 -25.53
N TYR A 103 22.40 -5.44 -25.26
CA TYR A 103 21.45 -5.92 -24.26
C TYR A 103 20.68 -7.14 -24.76
N CYS A 104 20.72 -8.22 -23.99
CA CYS A 104 19.94 -9.44 -24.23
C CYS A 104 18.97 -9.66 -23.06
N PRO A 105 17.64 -9.57 -23.27
CA PRO A 105 16.67 -9.78 -22.20
C PRO A 105 16.71 -11.22 -21.68
N PRO A 106 16.27 -11.47 -20.43
CA PRO A 106 16.23 -12.82 -19.88
C PRO A 106 15.26 -13.71 -20.67
N ILE A 107 15.65 -14.97 -20.87
CA ILE A 107 14.78 -15.99 -21.48
C ILE A 107 13.77 -16.43 -20.42
N ILE A 108 12.50 -16.07 -20.63
CA ILE A 108 11.38 -16.38 -19.73
C ILE A 108 10.30 -17.11 -20.55
N PRO A 109 9.80 -18.28 -20.09
CA PRO A 109 8.73 -18.99 -20.78
C PRO A 109 7.48 -18.12 -20.97
N ARG A 110 6.80 -18.24 -22.11
CA ARG A 110 5.61 -17.43 -22.45
C ARG A 110 4.52 -17.37 -21.38
N ARG A 111 4.33 -18.45 -20.62
CA ARG A 111 3.29 -18.60 -19.59
C ARG A 111 3.80 -18.40 -18.16
N MET A 112 5.05 -17.93 -18.02
CA MET A 112 5.57 -17.38 -16.78
C MET A 112 5.44 -15.85 -16.85
N LEU A 113 4.58 -15.27 -16.03
CA LEU A 113 4.30 -13.83 -16.03
C LEU A 113 4.62 -13.21 -14.68
N VAL A 114 5.40 -12.13 -14.71
CA VAL A 114 5.61 -11.25 -13.56
C VAL A 114 4.49 -10.23 -13.51
N LEU A 115 3.65 -10.29 -12.48
CA LEU A 115 2.51 -9.38 -12.34
C LEU A 115 2.88 -8.16 -11.52
N GLY A 116 2.37 -7.01 -11.93
CA GLY A 116 2.60 -5.74 -11.24
C GLY A 116 2.18 -4.53 -12.05
N ASP A 117 2.35 -4.60 -13.37
CA ASP A 117 2.00 -3.54 -14.31
C ASP A 117 0.70 -3.82 -15.08
N LEU A 118 0.18 -2.77 -15.73
CA LEU A 118 -1.05 -2.85 -16.52
C LEU A 118 -0.87 -3.62 -17.85
N PRO A 119 0.23 -3.43 -18.63
CA PRO A 119 0.39 -4.16 -19.88
C PRO A 119 0.43 -5.68 -19.72
N THR A 120 1.16 -6.20 -18.72
CA THR A 120 1.23 -7.64 -18.45
C THR A 120 -0.12 -8.16 -17.97
N ALA A 121 -0.81 -7.39 -17.12
CA ALA A 121 -2.15 -7.70 -16.67
C ALA A 121 -3.17 -7.75 -17.83
N GLN A 122 -3.09 -6.84 -18.80
CA GLN A 122 -3.91 -6.85 -20.02
C GLN A 122 -3.63 -8.08 -20.90
N ARG A 123 -2.36 -8.45 -21.05
CA ARG A 123 -1.96 -9.65 -21.78
C ARG A 123 -2.57 -10.90 -21.13
N LEU A 124 -2.35 -11.10 -19.83
CA LEU A 124 -2.93 -12.23 -19.09
C LEU A 124 -4.45 -12.25 -19.21
N HIS A 125 -5.11 -11.11 -19.01
CA HIS A 125 -6.55 -10.97 -19.12
C HIS A 125 -7.08 -11.44 -20.49
N LYS A 126 -6.43 -11.00 -21.57
CA LYS A 126 -6.79 -11.39 -22.94
C LYS A 126 -6.59 -12.89 -23.19
N GLU A 127 -5.47 -13.46 -22.72
CA GLU A 127 -5.17 -14.88 -22.89
C GLU A 127 -6.15 -15.76 -22.10
N LEU A 128 -6.45 -15.41 -20.85
CA LEU A 128 -7.46 -16.12 -20.04
C LEU A 128 -8.85 -16.07 -20.69
N LEU A 129 -9.30 -14.90 -21.16
CA LEU A 129 -10.58 -14.76 -21.86
C LEU A 129 -10.66 -15.63 -23.12
N GLN A 130 -9.56 -15.75 -23.86
CA GLN A 130 -9.51 -16.62 -25.04
C GLN A 130 -9.61 -18.10 -24.65
N MET A 131 -9.00 -18.51 -23.54
CA MET A 131 -9.12 -19.88 -23.03
C MET A 131 -10.57 -20.20 -22.64
N THR A 132 -11.24 -19.34 -21.88
CA THR A 132 -12.64 -19.54 -21.45
C THR A 132 -13.62 -19.58 -22.64
N ARG A 133 -13.30 -18.90 -23.75
CA ARG A 133 -14.13 -18.93 -24.98
C ARG A 133 -13.93 -20.18 -25.83
N LYS A 134 -12.73 -20.78 -25.80
CA LYS A 134 -12.40 -21.96 -26.60
C LYS A 134 -12.88 -23.27 -25.97
N THR A 135 -13.12 -23.29 -24.67
CA THR A 135 -13.72 -24.44 -23.98
C THR A 135 -15.21 -24.53 -24.33
N PRO A 136 -15.69 -25.60 -24.99
CA PRO A 136 -17.12 -25.75 -25.28
C PRO A 136 -17.91 -25.82 -23.96
N ARG A 137 -19.01 -25.08 -23.86
CA ARG A 137 -19.97 -25.22 -22.76
C ARG A 137 -20.56 -26.62 -22.86
N ILE A 138 -20.11 -27.54 -22.01
CA ILE A 138 -20.74 -28.86 -21.88
C ILE A 138 -22.13 -28.64 -21.28
N GLU A 139 -23.14 -29.28 -21.87
CA GLU A 139 -24.52 -29.27 -21.41
C GLU A 139 -24.63 -29.71 -19.95
N GLU A 140 -25.54 -29.08 -19.21
CA GLU A 140 -25.76 -29.31 -17.77
C GLU A 140 -26.02 -30.80 -17.48
N GLY A 141 -25.14 -31.45 -16.71
CA GLY A 141 -25.39 -32.81 -16.21
C GLY A 141 -24.19 -33.73 -16.00
N GLN A 142 -22.97 -33.36 -16.39
CA GLN A 142 -21.76 -34.15 -16.11
C GLN A 142 -20.69 -33.30 -15.42
N GLU A 143 -20.40 -33.59 -14.15
CA GLU A 143 -19.26 -33.06 -13.39
C GLU A 143 -17.94 -33.68 -13.91
N LEU A 144 -17.57 -33.36 -15.16
CA LEU A 144 -16.23 -33.57 -15.68
C LEU A 144 -15.49 -32.22 -15.60
N GLY A 145 -14.33 -32.21 -14.94
CA GLY A 145 -13.58 -30.99 -14.60
C GLY A 145 -13.41 -30.01 -15.77
N GLN A 146 -13.41 -28.70 -15.45
CA GLN A 146 -13.21 -27.65 -16.46
C GLN A 146 -11.94 -27.92 -17.28
N PRO A 147 -11.98 -27.81 -18.62
CA PRO A 147 -10.79 -28.03 -19.45
C PRO A 147 -9.70 -27.00 -19.17
N GLY A 148 -8.45 -27.45 -19.11
CA GLY A 148 -7.23 -26.66 -18.96
C GLY A 148 -6.38 -27.08 -17.76
N GLY A 149 -5.08 -26.74 -17.77
CA GLY A 149 -4.11 -27.14 -16.75
C GLY A 149 -4.16 -26.29 -15.48
N SER A 150 -3.34 -26.66 -14.50
CA SER A 150 -3.18 -25.94 -13.23
C SER A 150 -2.53 -24.57 -13.43
N ILE A 151 -2.98 -23.58 -12.65
CA ILE A 151 -2.41 -22.24 -12.60
C ILE A 151 -1.74 -22.08 -11.24
N VAL A 152 -0.44 -21.81 -11.25
CA VAL A 152 0.31 -21.51 -10.04
C VAL A 152 0.39 -20.00 -9.84
N VAL A 153 -0.01 -19.54 -8.66
CA VAL A 153 0.25 -18.18 -8.19
C VAL A 153 1.37 -18.26 -7.16
N TYR A 154 2.49 -17.58 -7.40
CA TYR A 154 3.65 -17.60 -6.51
C TYR A 154 3.79 -16.28 -5.77
N GLY A 155 3.85 -16.35 -4.44
CA GLY A 155 4.24 -15.23 -3.59
C GLY A 155 3.38 -15.04 -2.35
N SER A 156 3.90 -14.31 -1.36
CA SER A 156 3.23 -14.02 -0.08
C SER A 156 2.65 -12.60 0.01
N SER A 157 2.54 -11.89 -1.12
CA SER A 157 2.06 -10.51 -1.15
C SER A 157 0.53 -10.41 -1.18
N LEU A 158 -0.01 -9.25 -0.81
CA LEU A 158 -1.42 -8.94 -0.98
C LEU A 158 -1.85 -8.99 -2.46
N LEU A 159 -0.94 -8.71 -3.40
CA LEU A 159 -1.18 -8.87 -4.83
C LEU A 159 -1.43 -10.34 -5.21
N ALA A 160 -0.71 -11.29 -4.60
CA ALA A 160 -0.94 -12.72 -4.86
C ALA A 160 -2.38 -13.13 -4.54
N LEU A 161 -2.91 -12.67 -3.40
CA LEU A 161 -4.32 -12.92 -3.04
C LEU A 161 -5.30 -12.23 -3.99
N GLN A 162 -4.96 -11.02 -4.45
CA GLN A 162 -5.76 -10.31 -5.44
C GLN A 162 -5.83 -11.08 -6.77
N VAL A 163 -4.69 -11.63 -7.21
CA VAL A 163 -4.59 -12.44 -8.41
C VAL A 163 -5.41 -13.72 -8.28
N VAL A 164 -5.34 -14.40 -7.13
CA VAL A 164 -6.19 -15.57 -6.85
C VAL A 164 -7.67 -15.21 -6.96
N GLN A 165 -8.13 -14.13 -6.33
CA GLN A 165 -9.50 -13.66 -6.44
C GLN A 165 -9.88 -13.26 -7.87
N ALA A 166 -8.96 -12.65 -8.61
CA ALA A 166 -9.15 -12.25 -10.01
C ALA A 166 -9.31 -13.47 -10.95
N LEU A 167 -8.66 -14.60 -10.64
CA LEU A 167 -8.86 -15.87 -11.34
C LEU A 167 -10.25 -16.45 -11.04
N LEU A 168 -10.65 -16.48 -9.76
CA LEU A 168 -11.98 -16.96 -9.34
C LEU A 168 -13.11 -16.14 -9.97
N ALA A 169 -12.98 -14.80 -9.98
CA ALA A 169 -13.96 -13.90 -10.60
C ALA A 169 -14.13 -14.13 -12.11
N ARG A 170 -13.15 -14.76 -12.77
CA ARG A 170 -13.19 -15.15 -14.18
C ARG A 170 -13.75 -16.55 -14.41
N GLY A 171 -14.21 -17.22 -13.36
CA GLY A 171 -14.83 -18.55 -13.41
C GLY A 171 -13.82 -19.70 -13.44
N ILE A 172 -12.54 -19.44 -13.16
CA ILE A 172 -11.53 -20.51 -13.03
C ILE A 172 -11.81 -21.26 -11.73
N ASN A 173 -12.05 -22.57 -11.82
CA ASN A 173 -12.29 -23.40 -10.65
C ASN A 173 -11.07 -23.37 -9.71
N GLY A 174 -11.27 -23.13 -8.42
CA GLY A 174 -10.18 -23.03 -7.46
C GLY A 174 -9.38 -24.33 -7.29
N SER A 175 -9.94 -25.50 -7.65
CA SER A 175 -9.19 -26.77 -7.69
C SER A 175 -8.03 -26.76 -8.70
N ARG A 176 -8.04 -25.85 -9.68
CA ARG A 176 -6.95 -25.62 -10.63
C ARG A 176 -5.94 -24.60 -10.13
N ILE A 177 -6.23 -23.89 -9.05
CA ILE A 177 -5.40 -22.81 -8.52
C ILE A 177 -4.52 -23.36 -7.40
N HIS A 178 -3.21 -23.32 -7.63
CA HIS A 178 -2.20 -23.64 -6.63
C HIS A 178 -1.53 -22.34 -6.19
N HIS A 179 -1.71 -21.95 -4.94
CA HIS A 179 -1.02 -20.80 -4.36
C HIS A 179 0.23 -21.29 -3.62
N VAL A 180 1.41 -20.89 -4.09
CA VAL A 180 2.69 -21.23 -3.48
C VAL A 180 3.20 -20.03 -2.69
N SER A 181 3.22 -20.15 -1.37
CA SER A 181 3.66 -19.10 -0.46
C SER A 181 5.00 -19.48 0.18
N PRO A 182 6.06 -18.68 -0.01
CA PRO A 182 7.36 -18.89 0.64
C PRO A 182 7.41 -18.31 2.05
N ALA A 183 6.31 -17.76 2.57
CA ALA A 183 6.24 -17.27 3.94
C ALA A 183 6.39 -18.46 4.92
N ARG A 184 7.19 -18.26 5.97
CA ARG A 184 7.61 -19.33 6.91
C ARG A 184 6.56 -19.67 7.96
N ASP A 185 5.48 -18.93 8.01
CA ASP A 185 4.35 -19.16 8.89
C ASP A 185 3.43 -20.25 8.35
N THR A 186 2.81 -20.97 9.28
CA THR A 186 1.77 -21.95 8.97
C THR A 186 0.50 -21.19 8.58
N GLY A 187 0.35 -20.84 7.30
CA GLY A 187 -0.85 -20.19 6.74
C GLY A 187 -0.54 -19.15 5.67
N ILE A 188 -1.50 -18.24 5.40
CA ILE A 188 -1.33 -17.12 4.44
C ILE A 188 -0.41 -16.02 4.98
N GLY A 189 -0.06 -16.06 6.27
CA GLY A 189 1.12 -15.40 6.88
C GLY A 189 1.25 -13.88 6.86
N MET A 190 0.50 -13.23 5.99
CA MET A 190 0.54 -11.81 5.74
C MET A 190 -0.34 -11.03 6.72
N PHE A 191 -1.33 -11.70 7.33
CA PHE A 191 -2.30 -11.08 8.22
C PHE A 191 -1.96 -11.38 9.68
N GLU A 192 -1.75 -10.33 10.46
CA GLU A 192 -1.53 -10.44 11.91
C GLU A 192 -2.85 -10.82 12.63
N ASP A 193 -3.95 -10.19 12.23
CA ASP A 193 -5.28 -10.36 12.82
C ASP A 193 -5.84 -11.79 12.61
N SER A 194 -6.28 -12.42 13.69
CA SER A 194 -6.77 -13.80 13.67
C SER A 194 -8.13 -13.95 13.00
N VAL A 195 -9.00 -12.93 13.06
CA VAL A 195 -10.31 -12.94 12.40
C VAL A 195 -10.10 -12.90 10.89
N VAL A 196 -9.19 -12.05 10.41
CA VAL A 196 -8.83 -11.96 8.99
C VAL A 196 -8.23 -13.28 8.52
N ARG A 197 -7.26 -13.86 9.25
CA ARG A 197 -6.68 -15.17 8.90
C ARG A 197 -7.73 -16.28 8.81
N THR A 198 -8.60 -16.39 9.82
CA THR A 198 -9.64 -17.42 9.87
C THR A 198 -10.60 -17.29 8.69
N GLU A 199 -11.00 -16.06 8.32
CA GLU A 199 -11.84 -15.87 7.16
C GLU A 199 -11.10 -16.22 5.87
N MET A 200 -9.81 -15.92 5.74
CA MET A 200 -9.03 -16.32 4.56
C MET A 200 -8.88 -17.84 4.44
N ASP A 201 -8.57 -18.55 5.53
CA ASP A 201 -8.49 -20.01 5.54
C ASP A 201 -9.81 -20.64 5.11
N LYS A 202 -10.93 -20.10 5.61
CA LYS A 202 -12.28 -20.49 5.19
C LYS A 202 -12.51 -20.25 3.69
N GLN A 203 -12.08 -19.11 3.15
CA GLN A 203 -12.23 -18.83 1.72
C GLN A 203 -11.39 -19.75 0.83
N TYR A 204 -10.19 -20.16 1.27
CA TYR A 204 -9.40 -21.16 0.55
C TYR A 204 -10.10 -22.51 0.50
N LEU A 205 -10.66 -22.95 1.63
CA LEU A 205 -11.41 -24.21 1.71
C LEU A 205 -12.69 -24.18 0.86
N VAL A 206 -13.50 -23.12 0.99
CA VAL A 206 -14.78 -22.98 0.25
C VAL A 206 -14.56 -22.95 -1.26
N ASN A 207 -13.48 -22.32 -1.72
CA ASN A 207 -13.17 -22.22 -3.15
C ASN A 207 -12.29 -23.38 -3.65
N ASN A 208 -11.95 -24.38 -2.82
CA ASN A 208 -11.07 -25.52 -3.15
C ASN A 208 -9.69 -25.12 -3.67
N ILE A 209 -9.09 -24.05 -3.14
CA ILE A 209 -7.77 -23.55 -3.55
C ILE A 209 -6.69 -24.33 -2.81
N THR A 210 -5.70 -24.83 -3.53
CA THR A 210 -4.58 -25.57 -2.91
C THR A 210 -3.50 -24.59 -2.45
N LEU A 211 -3.28 -24.48 -1.14
CA LEU A 211 -2.21 -23.66 -0.56
C LEU A 211 -0.98 -24.53 -0.25
N HIS A 212 0.13 -24.22 -0.92
CA HIS A 212 1.46 -24.72 -0.64
C HIS A 212 2.20 -23.72 0.25
N ALA A 213 1.92 -23.77 1.56
CA ALA A 213 2.52 -22.88 2.54
C ALA A 213 3.96 -23.27 2.87
N ALA A 214 4.78 -22.28 3.23
CA ALA A 214 6.20 -22.45 3.52
C ALA A 214 6.98 -23.16 2.41
N GLN A 215 6.61 -22.98 1.14
CA GLN A 215 7.30 -23.56 -0.02
C GLN A 215 7.87 -22.47 -0.94
N LYS A 216 9.08 -22.71 -1.46
CA LYS A 216 9.77 -21.80 -2.38
C LYS A 216 10.05 -22.51 -3.71
N ILE A 217 9.84 -21.80 -4.81
CA ILE A 217 10.23 -22.25 -6.15
C ILE A 217 11.73 -22.08 -6.32
N ILE A 218 12.40 -23.14 -6.74
CA ILE A 218 13.85 -23.18 -6.97
C ILE A 218 14.23 -23.32 -8.43
N ALA A 219 13.34 -23.89 -9.26
CA ALA A 219 13.55 -24.05 -10.69
C ALA A 219 12.21 -24.16 -11.43
N ILE A 220 12.24 -23.86 -12.72
CA ILE A 220 11.16 -24.13 -13.67
C ILE A 220 11.52 -25.34 -14.53
N ALA A 221 10.53 -26.16 -14.85
CA ALA A 221 10.66 -27.26 -15.79
C ALA A 221 10.07 -26.82 -17.14
N THR A 222 10.88 -26.87 -18.19
CA THR A 222 10.49 -26.55 -19.57
C THR A 222 10.61 -27.78 -20.45
N ALA A 223 9.87 -27.80 -21.55
CA ALA A 223 9.90 -28.90 -22.49
C ALA A 223 11.32 -29.08 -23.07
N PRO A 224 11.79 -30.33 -23.28
CA PRO A 224 13.15 -30.60 -23.76
C PRO A 224 13.36 -29.97 -25.14
N GLY A 225 14.33 -29.05 -25.24
CA GLY A 225 14.63 -28.31 -26.47
C GLY A 225 13.72 -27.11 -26.74
N ASN A 226 12.78 -26.78 -25.84
CA ASN A 226 11.89 -25.62 -25.95
C ASN A 226 11.77 -24.88 -24.60
N ASP A 227 12.69 -23.96 -24.36
CA ASP A 227 12.71 -23.10 -23.16
C ASP A 227 11.50 -22.16 -23.03
N ASP A 228 10.69 -22.02 -24.08
CA ASP A 228 9.51 -21.16 -24.11
C ASP A 228 8.26 -21.84 -23.55
N GLU A 229 8.27 -23.18 -23.46
CA GLU A 229 7.13 -23.99 -23.03
C GLU A 229 7.31 -24.49 -21.60
N LEU A 230 6.45 -23.99 -20.70
CA LEU A 230 6.42 -24.34 -19.29
C LEU A 230 5.67 -25.65 -19.06
N GLU A 231 6.31 -26.63 -18.42
CA GLU A 231 5.69 -27.91 -18.02
C GLU A 231 5.36 -27.97 -16.52
N GLY A 232 6.13 -27.25 -15.70
CA GLY A 232 5.96 -27.26 -14.26
C GLY A 232 6.99 -26.43 -13.50
N ILE A 233 6.92 -26.52 -12.17
CA ILE A 233 7.83 -25.87 -11.23
C ILE A 233 8.39 -26.88 -10.24
N ARG A 234 9.62 -26.65 -9.78
CA ARG A 234 10.23 -27.40 -8.68
C ARG A 234 10.22 -26.57 -7.41
N MET A 235 9.72 -27.17 -6.33
CA MET A 235 9.53 -26.52 -5.05
C MET A 235 10.30 -27.23 -3.94
N ILE A 236 10.68 -26.48 -2.92
CA ILE A 236 11.27 -27.00 -1.69
C ILE A 236 10.63 -26.34 -0.47
N SER A 237 10.58 -27.08 0.64
CA SER A 237 10.18 -26.54 1.94
C SER A 237 11.18 -25.49 2.42
N THR A 238 10.67 -24.34 2.86
CA THR A 238 11.45 -23.26 3.48
C THR A 238 11.75 -23.50 4.96
N LEU A 239 11.07 -24.49 5.58
CA LEU A 239 11.28 -24.90 6.97
C LEU A 239 12.55 -25.76 7.11
N ASP A 240 12.89 -26.54 6.08
CA ASP A 240 14.06 -27.46 6.12
C ASP A 240 15.41 -26.73 5.97
N ALA A 241 15.38 -25.45 5.60
CA ALA A 241 16.57 -24.60 5.46
C ALA A 241 17.25 -24.21 6.80
N THR A 242 16.77 -24.68 7.95
CA THR A 242 17.34 -24.38 9.28
C THR A 242 18.40 -25.38 9.77
N GLN A 243 18.82 -26.35 8.96
CA GLN A 243 19.96 -27.22 9.32
C GLN A 243 21.32 -26.54 9.01
N GLY A 244 21.85 -25.81 9.99
CA GLY A 244 23.30 -25.62 10.27
C GLY A 244 24.17 -24.82 9.28
N PRO A 245 25.24 -24.14 9.74
CA PRO A 245 26.05 -23.20 8.93
C PRO A 245 27.14 -23.85 8.05
N ASP A 246 27.16 -25.17 7.85
CA ASP A 246 28.22 -25.87 7.08
C ASP A 246 27.79 -26.36 5.68
N SER A 247 26.58 -26.06 5.24
CA SER A 247 26.14 -26.28 3.85
C SER A 247 26.61 -25.12 2.98
N LYS A 248 27.83 -25.28 2.47
CA LYS A 248 28.44 -24.64 1.30
C LYS A 248 27.60 -23.51 0.70
N LYS A 249 28.12 -22.28 0.81
CA LYS A 249 27.83 -21.12 -0.05
C LYS A 249 26.87 -21.46 -1.20
N LEU A 250 25.64 -20.95 -1.16
CA LEU A 250 24.87 -20.64 -2.37
C LEU A 250 25.66 -19.58 -3.16
N GLN A 251 26.77 -20.02 -3.77
CA GLN A 251 27.39 -19.33 -4.87
C GLN A 251 26.44 -19.52 -6.05
N LEU A 252 25.82 -18.43 -6.51
CA LEU A 252 25.73 -18.22 -7.94
C LEU A 252 27.18 -18.32 -8.45
N GLN A 253 27.56 -19.48 -8.95
CA GLN A 253 28.81 -19.63 -9.66
C GLN A 253 28.60 -19.02 -11.05
N GLY A 254 29.41 -18.01 -11.34
CA GLY A 254 29.48 -17.39 -12.64
C GLY A 254 29.82 -18.39 -13.74
N ILE A 255 29.45 -17.95 -14.95
CA ILE A 255 29.89 -18.40 -16.28
C ILE A 255 31.03 -19.44 -16.20
N GLY A 256 30.67 -20.71 -16.42
CA GLY A 256 31.59 -21.77 -16.77
C GLY A 256 31.33 -22.19 -18.22
N ASP A 257 32.41 -22.53 -18.92
CA ASP A 257 32.48 -23.00 -20.31
C ASP A 257 31.31 -23.90 -20.78
N PRO A 258 30.95 -23.85 -22.08
CA PRO A 258 29.87 -24.66 -22.63
C PRO A 258 30.19 -26.17 -22.75
N ASP A 259 31.41 -26.61 -22.43
CA ASP A 259 31.84 -28.01 -22.59
C ASP A 259 32.01 -28.70 -21.23
N GLY A 260 30.88 -29.02 -20.59
CA GLY A 260 30.84 -29.83 -19.36
C GLY A 260 29.42 -30.20 -18.96
N GLU A 261 28.92 -31.32 -19.47
CA GLU A 261 27.68 -31.96 -18.99
C GLU A 261 27.88 -32.48 -17.55
N GLU A 262 27.72 -31.62 -16.55
CA GLU A 262 27.35 -32.06 -15.20
C GLU A 262 25.85 -31.83 -15.00
N THR A 263 25.08 -32.91 -15.07
CA THR A 263 23.64 -32.94 -14.80
C THR A 263 23.42 -32.61 -13.31
N LYS A 264 23.24 -31.32 -12.98
CA LYS A 264 22.88 -30.89 -11.63
C LYS A 264 21.48 -31.42 -11.29
N VAL A 265 21.43 -32.43 -10.42
CA VAL A 265 20.17 -32.95 -9.86
C VAL A 265 19.57 -31.86 -8.97
N VAL A 266 18.53 -31.19 -9.45
CA VAL A 266 17.77 -30.22 -8.66
C VAL A 266 16.77 -31.01 -7.80
N GLU A 267 17.11 -31.24 -6.53
CA GLU A 267 16.20 -31.84 -5.53
C GLU A 267 15.00 -30.91 -5.29
N GLY A 268 13.78 -31.42 -5.46
CA GLY A 268 12.55 -30.68 -5.20
C GLY A 268 11.30 -31.35 -5.77
N GLU A 269 10.15 -31.11 -5.14
CA GLU A 269 8.84 -31.61 -5.59
C GLU A 269 8.45 -30.94 -6.92
N LEU A 270 8.09 -31.74 -7.93
CA LEU A 270 7.64 -31.23 -9.22
C LEU A 270 6.12 -31.05 -9.21
N LEU A 271 5.68 -29.80 -9.34
CA LEU A 271 4.28 -29.46 -9.56
C LEU A 271 4.09 -29.08 -11.04
N SER A 272 3.33 -29.89 -11.77
CA SER A 272 2.96 -29.54 -13.15
C SER A 272 2.05 -28.32 -13.15
N CYS A 273 2.30 -27.38 -14.06
CA CYS A 273 1.50 -26.18 -14.21
C CYS A 273 1.52 -25.65 -15.64
N GLU A 274 0.36 -25.16 -16.07
CA GLU A 274 0.21 -24.50 -17.36
C GLU A 274 0.66 -23.03 -17.29
N TRP A 275 0.42 -22.39 -16.14
CA TRP A 275 0.71 -20.98 -15.90
C TRP A 275 1.46 -20.79 -14.60
N LEU A 276 2.45 -19.91 -14.61
CA LEU A 276 3.15 -19.43 -13.43
C LEU A 276 2.99 -17.90 -13.33
N LEU A 277 2.24 -17.44 -12.33
CA LEU A 277 1.98 -16.03 -12.07
C LEU A 277 2.81 -15.59 -10.86
N CYS A 278 3.84 -14.77 -11.08
CA CYS A 278 4.77 -14.32 -10.05
C CYS A 278 4.26 -13.02 -9.41
N CYS A 279 4.10 -13.05 -8.08
CA CYS A 279 3.63 -11.96 -7.21
C CYS A 279 4.43 -11.91 -5.89
N GLN A 280 5.70 -12.29 -5.93
CA GLN A 280 6.61 -12.47 -4.81
C GLN A 280 7.15 -11.15 -4.25
N HIS A 281 7.81 -11.22 -3.09
CA HIS A 281 8.46 -10.09 -2.44
C HIS A 281 9.39 -9.34 -3.39
N ASN A 282 9.38 -8.02 -3.24
CA ASN A 282 9.95 -7.12 -4.20
C ASN A 282 11.44 -6.90 -3.95
N ASP A 283 12.24 -6.90 -5.00
CA ASP A 283 13.64 -6.51 -4.98
C ASP A 283 13.92 -5.46 -6.06
N ALA A 284 15.12 -4.91 -6.11
CA ALA A 284 15.53 -4.06 -7.21
C ALA A 284 15.51 -4.85 -8.53
N ASP A 285 14.94 -4.25 -9.58
CA ASP A 285 15.04 -4.79 -10.93
C ASP A 285 16.53 -4.93 -11.31
N PRO A 286 16.98 -6.06 -11.88
CA PRO A 286 18.38 -6.30 -12.19
C PRO A 286 19.02 -5.23 -13.09
N ASP A 287 18.28 -4.72 -14.08
CA ASP A 287 18.78 -3.70 -15.00
C ASP A 287 18.92 -2.36 -14.29
N VAL A 288 17.94 -2.00 -13.44
CA VAL A 288 18.01 -0.78 -12.63
C VAL A 288 19.15 -0.86 -11.62
N PHE A 289 19.29 -1.98 -10.91
CA PHE A 289 20.37 -2.21 -9.97
C PHE A 289 21.74 -2.08 -10.64
N ARG A 290 21.92 -2.76 -11.79
CA ARG A 290 23.13 -2.67 -12.59
C ARG A 290 23.41 -1.22 -13.02
N ALA A 291 22.44 -0.57 -13.65
CA ALA A 291 22.59 0.80 -14.16
C ALA A 291 22.99 1.78 -13.04
N VAL A 292 22.36 1.66 -11.86
CA VAL A 292 22.70 2.47 -10.69
C VAL A 292 24.12 2.18 -10.20
N ASN A 293 24.48 0.91 -10.04
CA ASN A 293 25.78 0.50 -9.52
C ASN A 293 26.94 0.84 -10.47
N GLU A 294 26.79 0.57 -11.77
CA GLU A 294 27.79 0.87 -12.79
C GLU A 294 27.96 2.38 -13.01
N SER A 295 26.91 3.17 -12.79
CA SER A 295 27.03 4.63 -12.80
C SER A 295 27.74 5.19 -11.57
N GLY A 296 28.11 4.37 -10.57
CA GLY A 296 28.82 4.84 -9.37
C GLY A 296 27.95 5.63 -8.40
N LEU A 297 26.62 5.45 -8.47
CA LEU A 297 25.70 5.93 -7.43
C LEU A 297 25.76 5.01 -6.22
N VAL A 298 25.65 5.57 -5.02
CA VAL A 298 25.76 4.78 -3.79
C VAL A 298 24.54 3.87 -3.62
N TYR A 299 24.78 2.57 -3.60
CA TYR A 299 23.79 1.53 -3.35
C TYR A 299 24.19 0.69 -2.14
N ASP A 300 23.28 0.50 -1.19
CA ASP A 300 23.52 -0.30 0.01
C ASP A 300 22.19 -0.93 0.44
N GLY A 301 21.88 -2.05 -0.19
CA GLY A 301 20.57 -2.69 -0.18
C GLY A 301 19.49 -1.95 -0.99
N ARG A 302 19.60 -0.61 -1.06
CA ARG A 302 18.75 0.32 -1.81
C ARG A 302 19.57 1.53 -2.28
N LEU A 303 19.03 2.30 -3.24
CA LEU A 303 19.63 3.55 -3.73
C LEU A 303 19.62 4.60 -2.61
N VAL A 304 20.78 5.18 -2.31
CA VAL A 304 20.94 6.09 -1.18
C VAL A 304 20.66 7.53 -1.58
N VAL A 305 19.81 8.21 -0.80
CA VAL A 305 19.52 9.64 -0.95
C VAL A 305 19.72 10.42 0.36
N ASP A 306 19.91 11.74 0.22
CA ASP A 306 19.92 12.70 1.33
C ASP A 306 18.48 13.20 1.68
N GLY A 307 18.37 14.10 2.65
CA GLY A 307 17.08 14.68 3.05
C GLY A 307 16.38 15.53 1.98
N ARG A 308 17.04 15.84 0.87
CA ARG A 308 16.48 16.56 -0.29
C ARG A 308 16.26 15.62 -1.48
N MET A 309 16.15 14.31 -1.24
CA MET A 309 15.95 13.30 -2.29
C MET A 309 17.06 13.26 -3.35
N ARG A 310 18.25 13.77 -3.04
CA ARG A 310 19.40 13.77 -3.97
C ARG A 310 20.28 12.57 -3.72
N THR A 311 20.82 12.01 -4.79
CA THR A 311 21.86 10.98 -4.69
C THR A 311 23.23 11.63 -4.45
N THR A 312 24.32 10.85 -4.58
CA THR A 312 25.68 11.41 -4.60
C THR A 312 25.97 12.28 -5.82
N ASP A 313 25.15 12.19 -6.87
CA ASP A 313 25.20 13.09 -8.01
C ASP A 313 24.20 14.25 -7.86
N ALA A 314 24.64 15.48 -8.13
CA ALA A 314 23.79 16.66 -8.03
C ALA A 314 22.66 16.72 -9.08
N HIS A 315 22.83 16.01 -10.20
CA HIS A 315 21.87 15.95 -11.30
C HIS A 315 20.98 14.71 -11.24
N VAL A 316 21.20 13.80 -10.28
CA VAL A 316 20.37 12.60 -10.12
C VAL A 316 19.68 12.63 -8.76
N LEU A 317 18.35 12.70 -8.80
CA LEU A 317 17.46 12.61 -7.65
C LEU A 317 16.74 11.28 -7.68
N ALA A 318 16.26 10.82 -6.52
CA ALA A 318 15.54 9.56 -6.44
C ALA A 318 14.53 9.52 -5.28
N ALA A 319 13.44 8.80 -5.49
CA ALA A 319 12.45 8.52 -4.44
C ALA A 319 11.69 7.22 -4.73
N GLY A 320 10.76 6.88 -3.84
CA GLY A 320 10.02 5.63 -3.91
C GLY A 320 10.80 4.43 -3.38
N THR A 321 10.22 3.25 -3.50
CA THR A 321 10.62 2.04 -2.77
C THR A 321 12.02 1.50 -3.10
N LEU A 322 12.62 1.90 -4.22
CA LEU A 322 14.02 1.60 -4.53
C LEU A 322 15.01 2.34 -3.61
N CYS A 323 14.55 3.38 -2.92
CA CYS A 323 15.42 4.34 -2.21
C CYS A 323 15.44 4.13 -0.70
N ARG A 324 16.50 4.64 -0.09
CA ARG A 324 16.64 4.78 1.35
C ARG A 324 17.41 6.04 1.71
N PHE A 325 17.14 6.60 2.88
CA PHE A 325 18.00 7.65 3.42
C PHE A 325 19.35 7.11 3.89
N SER A 326 20.38 7.95 3.86
CA SER A 326 21.74 7.64 4.31
C SER A 326 21.82 7.08 5.74
N ARG A 327 22.65 6.05 5.96
CA ARG A 327 22.86 5.40 7.29
C ARG A 327 23.50 6.32 8.34
N ARG A 328 24.08 7.44 7.90
CA ARG A 328 24.58 8.48 8.81
C ARG A 328 23.46 9.04 9.68
N PHE A 329 22.22 8.91 9.24
CA PHE A 329 21.04 9.11 10.05
C PHE A 329 20.66 7.76 10.67
N ILE A 330 20.83 7.65 11.99
CA ILE A 330 20.71 6.39 12.76
C ILE A 330 19.31 5.78 12.63
N THR A 331 18.28 6.63 12.44
CA THR A 331 16.93 6.19 12.10
C THR A 331 16.91 5.76 10.63
N SER A 332 17.15 4.47 10.38
CA SER A 332 17.04 3.89 9.05
C SER A 332 15.60 4.04 8.52
N LYS A 333 15.43 4.79 7.43
CA LYS A 333 14.13 5.12 6.83
C LYS A 333 14.08 4.57 5.39
N LEU A 334 13.92 3.25 5.21
CA LEU A 334 13.63 2.67 3.88
C LEU A 334 12.37 3.34 3.33
N HIS A 335 12.40 3.84 2.09
CA HIS A 335 11.23 4.52 1.52
C HIS A 335 10.03 3.59 1.35
N GLU A 336 10.25 2.27 1.33
CA GLU A 336 9.21 1.23 1.38
C GLU A 336 8.26 1.34 2.58
N ASN A 337 8.74 1.92 3.68
CA ASN A 337 7.95 2.06 4.91
C ASN A 337 7.10 3.34 4.94
N TYR A 338 7.10 4.10 3.83
CA TYR A 338 6.42 5.39 3.72
C TYR A 338 5.53 5.46 2.49
N SER A 339 4.65 6.47 2.49
CA SER A 339 3.80 6.78 1.35
C SER A 339 4.64 7.19 0.14
N SER A 340 4.52 6.44 -0.96
CA SER A 340 5.18 6.81 -2.23
C SER A 340 4.63 8.13 -2.81
N ARG A 341 3.40 8.54 -2.44
CA ARG A 341 2.83 9.83 -2.82
C ARG A 341 3.57 10.99 -2.16
N GLU A 342 3.83 10.87 -0.86
CA GLU A 342 4.61 11.85 -0.09
C GLU A 342 6.07 11.89 -0.55
N GLY A 343 6.68 10.73 -0.80
CA GLY A 343 8.04 10.65 -1.37
C GLY A 343 8.14 11.32 -2.74
N GLY A 344 7.13 11.15 -3.60
CA GLY A 344 7.05 11.83 -4.91
C GLY A 344 6.87 13.34 -4.79
N GLU A 345 6.07 13.82 -3.83
CA GLU A 345 5.90 15.25 -3.56
C GLU A 345 7.21 15.90 -3.07
N LEU A 346 7.92 15.26 -2.14
CA LEU A 346 9.22 15.73 -1.65
C LEU A 346 10.29 15.75 -2.74
N LEU A 347 10.29 14.76 -3.64
CA LEU A 347 11.14 14.73 -4.81
C LEU A 347 10.82 15.90 -5.75
N ALA A 348 9.55 16.12 -6.05
CA ALA A 348 9.10 17.23 -6.91
C ALA A 348 9.47 18.59 -6.30
N ARG A 349 9.28 18.77 -4.98
CA ARG A 349 9.70 19.98 -4.26
C ARG A 349 11.20 20.22 -4.35
N SER A 350 12.00 19.15 -4.24
CA SER A 350 13.46 19.24 -4.36
C SER A 350 13.89 19.58 -5.78
N LEU A 351 13.22 19.03 -6.80
CA LEU A 351 13.48 19.36 -8.20
C LEU A 351 13.08 20.80 -8.54
N LEU A 352 11.92 21.27 -8.08
CA LEU A 352 11.47 22.65 -8.32
C LEU A 352 12.46 23.69 -7.77
N ARG A 353 13.07 23.43 -6.61
CA ARG A 353 14.12 24.31 -6.06
C ARG A 353 15.37 24.41 -6.94
N LEU A 354 15.62 23.41 -7.79
CA LEU A 354 16.74 23.42 -8.73
C LEU A 354 16.37 24.11 -10.06
N LEU A 355 15.10 24.05 -10.44
CA LEU A 355 14.60 24.56 -11.71
C LEU A 355 14.06 26.00 -11.63
N ASP A 356 13.58 26.42 -10.47
CA ASP A 356 12.98 27.74 -10.25
C ASP A 356 13.96 28.69 -9.54
N PRO A 357 14.63 29.60 -10.28
CA PRO A 357 15.54 30.58 -9.68
C PRO A 357 14.83 31.66 -8.86
N LEU A 358 13.50 31.77 -8.95
CA LEU A 358 12.67 32.72 -8.18
C LEU A 358 11.96 32.05 -7.00
N GLY A 359 12.17 30.75 -6.80
CA GLY A 359 11.56 29.99 -5.71
C GLY A 359 11.96 30.56 -4.35
N VAL A 360 10.98 30.96 -3.55
CA VAL A 360 11.22 31.41 -2.17
C VAL A 360 11.59 30.18 -1.33
N PRO A 361 12.75 30.17 -0.63
CA PRO A 361 13.07 29.07 0.28
C PRO A 361 12.06 29.04 1.44
N ASP A 362 11.61 27.83 1.82
CA ASP A 362 10.66 27.64 2.93
C ASP A 362 11.18 28.30 4.23
N ILE A 363 10.29 29.02 4.92
CA ILE A 363 10.60 29.85 6.11
C ILE A 363 11.11 28.99 7.28
N ASP A 364 10.76 27.71 7.32
CA ASP A 364 11.21 26.75 8.34
C ASP A 364 12.66 26.27 8.13
N GLU A 365 13.34 26.68 7.05
CA GLU A 365 14.72 26.33 6.71
C GLU A 365 15.75 27.45 7.01
N ILE A 366 15.53 28.32 8.01
CA ILE A 366 16.63 29.17 8.53
C ILE A 366 17.64 28.24 9.21
N PRO A 367 18.88 28.09 8.71
CA PRO A 367 19.88 27.32 9.42
C PRO A 367 20.11 28.00 10.78
N GLN A 368 19.99 27.25 11.88
CA GLN A 368 20.63 27.68 13.12
C GLN A 368 22.10 27.99 12.80
N PRO A 369 22.65 29.13 13.25
CA PRO A 369 23.97 29.56 12.85
C PRO A 369 25.00 28.50 13.23
N VAL A 370 25.47 27.75 12.23
CA VAL A 370 26.58 26.82 12.36
C VAL A 370 27.85 27.64 12.61
N SER A 371 28.58 27.26 13.64
CA SER A 371 29.88 27.84 13.97
C SER A 371 30.81 27.78 12.76
N ASN A 372 31.54 28.88 12.54
CA ASN A 372 32.50 29.05 11.46
C ASN A 372 33.64 28.02 11.58
N ALA A 373 33.48 26.86 10.95
CA ALA A 373 34.57 25.95 10.64
C ALA A 373 34.49 25.58 9.14
N PRO A 374 35.56 25.79 8.35
CA PRO A 374 35.55 25.47 6.94
C PRO A 374 35.67 23.96 6.75
N SER A 375 34.53 23.27 6.64
CA SER A 375 34.48 21.89 6.19
C SER A 375 34.08 21.88 4.71
N ALA A 376 34.97 21.37 3.85
CA ALA A 376 34.78 21.25 2.39
C ALA A 376 33.71 20.21 1.97
N LYS A 377 32.89 19.72 2.90
CA LYS A 377 31.80 18.77 2.62
C LYS A 377 30.48 19.53 2.64
N ALA A 378 29.67 19.36 1.59
CA ALA A 378 28.32 19.90 1.55
C ALA A 378 27.56 19.49 2.83
N PRO A 379 26.90 20.44 3.52
CA PRO A 379 26.17 20.14 4.75
C PRO A 379 25.08 19.12 4.42
N MET A 380 25.15 17.98 5.10
CA MET A 380 24.26 16.85 4.84
C MET A 380 22.90 17.11 5.48
N VAL A 381 21.85 17.17 4.65
CA VAL A 381 20.50 17.53 5.09
C VAL A 381 19.83 16.32 5.76
N PRO A 382 19.30 16.47 6.99
CA PRO A 382 18.60 15.39 7.67
C PRO A 382 17.33 14.95 6.91
N PRO A 383 16.92 13.68 7.00
CA PRO A 383 15.71 13.20 6.35
C PRO A 383 14.48 13.95 6.86
N PRO A 384 13.55 14.36 5.98
CA PRO A 384 12.32 15.03 6.38
C PRO A 384 11.45 14.12 7.26
N GLU A 385 10.49 14.73 7.96
CA GLU A 385 9.48 14.01 8.73
C GLU A 385 8.41 13.46 7.80
N MET A 386 8.34 12.13 7.80
CA MET A 386 7.48 11.23 7.04
C MET A 386 6.13 10.95 7.70
N GLU A 387 5.01 11.63 7.42
CA GLU A 387 3.79 11.47 8.23
C GLU A 387 2.59 10.84 7.50
N VAL A 388 2.56 10.86 6.17
CA VAL A 388 1.38 10.38 5.42
C VAL A 388 1.21 8.86 5.63
N PRO A 389 0.03 8.40 6.11
CA PRO A 389 -0.20 6.98 6.36
C PRO A 389 -0.02 6.10 5.12
N VAL A 390 0.48 4.88 5.34
CA VAL A 390 0.68 3.87 4.30
C VAL A 390 -0.61 3.07 4.13
N VAL A 391 -1.08 2.96 2.89
CA VAL A 391 -2.30 2.21 2.55
C VAL A 391 -1.93 0.94 1.78
N ARG A 392 -2.47 -0.19 2.22
CA ARG A 392 -2.46 -1.47 1.50
C ARG A 392 -3.89 -1.94 1.33
N CYS A 393 -4.31 -2.22 0.10
CA CYS A 393 -5.66 -2.72 -0.15
C CYS A 393 -5.71 -3.65 -1.35
N ALA A 394 -6.63 -4.61 -1.30
CA ALA A 394 -6.90 -5.54 -2.40
C ALA A 394 -8.32 -6.11 -2.26
N VAL A 395 -8.80 -6.74 -3.34
CA VAL A 395 -9.93 -7.65 -3.25
C VAL A 395 -9.35 -9.05 -3.11
N VAL A 396 -9.61 -9.70 -1.98
CA VAL A 396 -9.04 -11.00 -1.59
C VAL A 396 -10.05 -12.13 -1.84
N PRO A 397 -9.66 -13.42 -1.72
CA PRO A 397 -10.56 -14.54 -1.96
C PRO A 397 -11.92 -14.41 -1.24
N GLY A 398 -12.97 -14.84 -1.93
CA GLY A 398 -14.36 -14.63 -1.50
C GLY A 398 -14.95 -13.28 -1.91
N GLY A 399 -14.25 -12.52 -2.76
CA GLY A 399 -14.68 -11.19 -3.21
C GLY A 399 -14.64 -10.13 -2.10
N LYS A 400 -13.93 -10.39 -1.00
CA LYS A 400 -13.87 -9.48 0.14
C LYS A 400 -12.89 -8.35 -0.12
N HIS A 401 -13.25 -7.15 0.31
CA HIS A 401 -12.38 -5.99 0.29
C HIS A 401 -11.53 -5.96 1.56
N TYR A 402 -10.22 -6.06 1.39
CA TYR A 402 -9.25 -5.89 2.47
C TYR A 402 -8.59 -4.52 2.36
N VAL A 403 -8.54 -3.79 3.48
CA VAL A 403 -7.88 -2.49 3.59
C VAL A 403 -7.11 -2.44 4.91
N GLN A 404 -5.86 -2.02 4.81
CA GLN A 404 -4.98 -1.79 5.94
C GLN A 404 -4.35 -0.41 5.76
N ILE A 405 -4.50 0.43 6.78
CA ILE A 405 -3.92 1.77 6.82
C ILE A 405 -3.08 1.85 8.09
N SER A 406 -1.83 2.27 7.99
CA SER A 406 -0.97 2.43 9.17
C SER A 406 -0.14 3.69 9.11
N ILE A 407 0.27 4.19 10.28
CA ILE A 407 1.34 5.18 10.34
C ILE A 407 2.59 4.64 9.63
N PRO A 408 3.44 5.51 9.07
CA PRO A 408 4.73 5.09 8.53
C PRO A 408 5.56 4.37 9.59
N THR A 409 6.40 3.42 9.17
CA THR A 409 7.35 2.72 10.05
C THR A 409 6.76 1.92 11.23
N LEU A 410 5.45 1.61 11.23
CA LEU A 410 4.87 0.75 12.25
C LEU A 410 5.51 -0.65 12.21
N THR A 411 6.24 -1.02 13.26
CA THR A 411 6.97 -2.31 13.36
C THR A 411 6.38 -3.27 14.38
N ASN A 412 5.73 -2.77 15.44
CA ASN A 412 5.18 -3.59 16.51
C ASN A 412 3.72 -3.22 16.80
N THR A 413 2.82 -4.16 16.55
CA THR A 413 1.38 -4.03 16.81
C THR A 413 0.95 -4.68 18.11
N LEU A 414 1.79 -5.50 18.75
CA LEU A 414 1.43 -6.26 19.96
C LEU A 414 1.20 -5.37 21.18
N ALA A 415 1.80 -4.18 21.20
CA ALA A 415 1.61 -3.21 22.28
C ALA A 415 0.37 -2.32 22.08
N LEU A 416 -0.32 -2.44 20.94
CA LEU A 416 -1.45 -1.57 20.60
C LEU A 416 -2.76 -2.11 21.18
N GLN A 417 -3.61 -1.20 21.63
CA GLN A 417 -4.96 -1.51 22.08
C GLN A 417 -5.89 -1.66 20.86
N ALA A 418 -6.42 -2.86 20.66
CA ALA A 418 -7.34 -3.19 19.57
C ALA A 418 -8.81 -2.93 19.95
N LEU A 419 -9.53 -2.23 19.08
CA LEU A 419 -10.96 -1.95 19.21
C LEU A 419 -11.70 -2.56 18.00
N PRO A 420 -12.03 -3.86 18.03
CA PRO A 420 -12.67 -4.55 16.91
C PRO A 420 -14.19 -4.35 16.89
N THR A 421 -14.76 -4.23 15.70
CA THR A 421 -16.20 -4.29 15.41
C THR A 421 -16.45 -5.35 14.35
N ASN A 422 -17.50 -6.14 14.51
CA ASN A 422 -17.87 -7.20 13.57
C ASN A 422 -19.38 -7.23 13.39
N THR A 423 -19.88 -6.97 12.19
CA THR A 423 -21.33 -6.96 11.94
C THR A 423 -21.92 -8.36 11.78
N ALA A 424 -21.09 -9.39 11.56
CA ALA A 424 -21.54 -10.77 11.39
C ALA A 424 -22.05 -11.40 12.70
N THR A 425 -21.46 -11.06 13.84
CA THR A 425 -21.87 -11.60 15.16
C THR A 425 -23.28 -11.18 15.55
N ARG A 426 -23.73 -10.01 15.08
CA ARG A 426 -25.10 -9.52 15.31
C ARG A 426 -26.19 -10.39 14.67
N ILE A 427 -25.87 -11.11 13.59
CA ILE A 427 -26.84 -11.97 12.90
C ILE A 427 -27.27 -13.12 13.82
N GLN A 428 -26.35 -13.63 14.65
CA GLN A 428 -26.64 -14.71 15.60
C GLN A 428 -27.53 -14.23 16.75
N ASP A 429 -27.27 -13.04 17.30
CA ASP A 429 -28.05 -12.50 18.44
C ASP A 429 -29.49 -12.15 18.08
N VAL A 430 -29.76 -11.61 16.89
CA VAL A 430 -31.13 -11.27 16.47
C VAL A 430 -31.93 -12.51 16.08
N SER A 431 -31.27 -13.58 15.60
CA SER A 431 -31.95 -14.84 15.26
C SER A 431 -32.41 -15.67 16.48
N LEU A 432 -31.98 -15.29 17.70
CA LEU A 432 -32.39 -15.92 18.95
C LEU A 432 -33.56 -15.21 19.66
N ILE A 433 -34.00 -14.05 19.15
CA ILE A 433 -35.18 -13.33 19.66
C ILE A 433 -36.35 -13.59 18.71
N GLY A 434 -36.74 -14.85 18.61
CA GLY A 434 -38.01 -15.29 18.06
C GLY A 434 -38.86 -15.89 19.18
N GLY A 435 -39.74 -15.08 19.77
CA GLY A 435 -40.68 -15.53 20.79
C GLY A 435 -41.22 -14.38 21.65
N ASP A 436 -42.41 -13.91 21.27
CA ASP A 436 -43.39 -13.19 22.08
C ASP A 436 -42.99 -11.81 22.66
N THR A 437 -43.29 -10.75 21.90
CA THR A 437 -43.88 -9.54 22.47
C THR A 437 -44.93 -8.99 21.52
N ASP A 438 -46.19 -9.01 21.97
CA ASP A 438 -47.34 -8.33 21.39
C ASP A 438 -47.01 -6.83 21.21
N GLU A 439 -46.97 -6.36 19.97
CA GLU A 439 -47.17 -4.94 19.67
C GLU A 439 -48.36 -4.76 18.73
N MET A 440 -49.28 -3.94 19.21
CA MET A 440 -50.63 -3.66 18.76
C MET A 440 -50.64 -2.97 17.39
N GLU A 441 -51.15 -3.67 16.37
CA GLU A 441 -51.36 -3.12 15.03
C GLU A 441 -52.45 -2.03 15.02
N VAL A 442 -52.09 -0.84 14.53
CA VAL A 442 -53.05 0.17 14.07
C VAL A 442 -53.28 -0.03 12.57
N SER A 443 -54.51 -0.36 12.23
CA SER A 443 -54.97 -0.74 10.89
C SER A 443 -55.02 0.45 9.91
N GLY A 444 -54.52 0.25 8.69
CA GLY A 444 -54.77 1.09 7.51
C GLY A 444 -55.02 0.21 6.28
N PRO A 445 -55.93 0.57 5.35
CA PRO A 445 -56.50 -0.39 4.42
C PRO A 445 -55.64 -0.69 3.18
N SER A 446 -55.78 -1.94 2.78
CA SER A 446 -55.21 -2.73 1.68
C SER A 446 -55.09 -2.12 0.28
N ARG A 447 -54.08 -2.63 -0.46
CA ARG A 447 -54.17 -2.89 -1.91
C ARG A 447 -53.31 -4.11 -2.31
N PRO A 448 -53.82 -5.09 -3.10
CA PRO A 448 -53.12 -6.34 -3.38
C PRO A 448 -52.40 -6.31 -4.74
N ALA A 449 -51.22 -6.95 -4.83
CA ALA A 449 -50.69 -7.42 -6.11
C ALA A 449 -49.70 -8.57 -5.92
N SER A 450 -50.16 -9.76 -6.30
CA SER A 450 -49.47 -11.02 -6.51
C SER A 450 -48.35 -10.94 -7.56
N ARG A 451 -47.18 -11.56 -7.30
CA ARG A 451 -46.43 -12.37 -8.29
C ARG A 451 -45.38 -13.26 -7.61
N PRO A 452 -45.05 -14.43 -8.20
CA PRO A 452 -44.46 -15.57 -7.51
C PRO A 452 -42.94 -15.50 -7.40
N ALA A 453 -42.43 -16.20 -6.39
CA ALA A 453 -41.03 -16.36 -6.05
C ALA A 453 -40.23 -17.00 -7.20
N THR A 454 -39.19 -16.30 -7.65
CA THR A 454 -38.00 -16.92 -8.23
C THR A 454 -36.92 -16.93 -7.16
N ALA A 455 -36.35 -18.10 -6.90
CA ALA A 455 -35.33 -18.36 -5.90
C ALA A 455 -34.15 -17.39 -6.05
N ALA A 456 -34.13 -16.34 -5.24
CA ALA A 456 -32.95 -15.54 -4.99
C ALA A 456 -32.16 -16.20 -3.86
N SER A 457 -30.90 -16.51 -4.15
CA SER A 457 -29.86 -16.82 -3.17
C SER A 457 -30.02 -15.94 -1.93
N SER A 458 -29.96 -16.55 -0.74
CA SER A 458 -30.01 -15.86 0.55
C SER A 458 -29.11 -14.62 0.59
N SER A 459 -29.70 -13.45 0.34
CA SER A 459 -29.01 -12.16 0.44
C SER A 459 -28.87 -11.80 1.93
N GLY A 460 -27.90 -12.41 2.59
CA GLY A 460 -27.44 -11.94 3.90
C GLY A 460 -26.98 -10.49 3.81
N ARG A 461 -27.22 -9.69 4.84
CA ARG A 461 -26.65 -8.33 4.91
C ARG A 461 -25.12 -8.41 4.77
N PRO A 462 -24.48 -7.43 4.11
CA PRO A 462 -23.03 -7.42 3.95
C PRO A 462 -22.35 -7.43 5.32
N THR A 463 -21.43 -8.37 5.48
CA THR A 463 -20.63 -8.54 6.69
C THR A 463 -19.34 -7.74 6.58
N ARG A 464 -18.96 -7.07 7.67
CA ARG A 464 -17.68 -6.37 7.77
C ARG A 464 -17.09 -6.46 9.15
N TYR A 465 -15.78 -6.62 9.16
CA TYR A 465 -14.89 -6.56 10.31
C TYR A 465 -14.05 -5.28 10.18
N THR A 466 -13.94 -4.51 11.26
CA THR A 466 -13.07 -3.33 11.32
C THR A 466 -12.39 -3.29 12.68
N CYS A 467 -11.08 -3.14 12.69
CA CYS A 467 -10.27 -3.04 13.90
C CYS A 467 -9.43 -1.77 13.88
N LEU A 468 -9.54 -0.97 14.94
CA LEU A 468 -8.69 0.18 15.19
C LEU A 468 -7.64 -0.18 16.23
N LEU A 469 -6.37 0.13 15.98
CA LEU A 469 -5.25 -0.16 16.86
C LEU A 469 -4.62 1.15 17.34
N PHE A 470 -4.80 1.45 18.63
CA PHE A 470 -4.27 2.65 19.27
C PHE A 470 -3.00 2.34 20.06
N ASP A 471 -2.05 3.27 20.13
CA ASP A 471 -0.95 3.15 21.08
C ASP A 471 -1.37 3.53 22.51
N ASP A 472 -0.40 3.44 23.42
CA ASP A 472 -0.58 3.73 24.84
C ASP A 472 -0.84 5.21 25.14
N VAL A 473 -0.55 6.10 24.18
CA VAL A 473 -0.87 7.53 24.25
C VAL A 473 -2.18 7.88 23.55
N GLY A 474 -2.91 6.90 23.00
CA GLY A 474 -4.23 7.08 22.40
C GLY A 474 -4.22 7.57 20.94
N VAL A 475 -3.10 7.43 20.22
CA VAL A 475 -3.01 7.73 18.79
C VAL A 475 -3.35 6.49 17.96
N LEU A 476 -4.18 6.68 16.92
CA LEU A 476 -4.57 5.60 16.00
C LEU A 476 -3.39 5.25 15.08
N ASN A 477 -2.74 4.12 15.33
CA ASN A 477 -1.54 3.70 14.59
C ASN A 477 -1.86 2.79 13.41
N ARG A 478 -2.93 1.98 13.49
CA ARG A 478 -3.39 1.15 12.37
C ARG A 478 -4.92 1.03 12.36
N LEU A 479 -5.49 1.05 11.16
CA LEU A 479 -6.86 0.66 10.85
C LEU A 479 -6.82 -0.56 9.92
N GLU A 480 -7.57 -1.60 10.26
CA GLU A 480 -7.72 -2.81 9.46
C GLU A 480 -9.19 -3.09 9.18
N TYR A 481 -9.51 -3.40 7.94
CA TYR A 481 -10.87 -3.63 7.44
C TYR A 481 -10.90 -4.86 6.54
N LEU A 482 -11.91 -5.70 6.75
CA LEU A 482 -12.27 -6.81 5.87
C LEU A 482 -13.80 -6.86 5.74
N GLY A 483 -14.34 -6.75 4.54
CA GLY A 483 -15.79 -6.85 4.36
C GLY A 483 -16.24 -7.08 2.92
N ASP A 484 -17.54 -7.26 2.75
CA ASP A 484 -18.16 -7.60 1.46
C ASP A 484 -18.34 -6.38 0.53
N SER A 485 -17.88 -5.19 0.92
CA SER A 485 -18.09 -3.96 0.16
C SER A 485 -16.87 -3.05 0.21
N ALA A 486 -16.71 -2.20 -0.81
CA ALA A 486 -15.68 -1.18 -0.80
C ALA A 486 -15.95 -0.14 0.30
N VAL A 487 -14.89 0.49 0.79
CA VAL A 487 -14.93 1.58 1.78
C VAL A 487 -14.16 2.79 1.27
N PRO A 488 -14.48 4.03 1.71
CA PRO A 488 -13.79 5.24 1.27
C PRO A 488 -12.40 5.31 1.90
N VAL A 489 -11.43 4.62 1.27
CA VAL A 489 -10.08 4.44 1.85
C VAL A 489 -9.36 5.77 2.05
N ARG A 490 -9.59 6.78 1.20
CA ARG A 490 -8.99 8.11 1.33
C ARG A 490 -9.46 8.83 2.58
N ASP A 491 -10.76 8.77 2.86
CA ASP A 491 -11.35 9.38 4.04
C ASP A 491 -10.80 8.70 5.29
N LEU A 492 -10.85 7.36 5.32
CA LEU A 492 -10.32 6.57 6.43
C LEU A 492 -8.80 6.77 6.63
N GLN A 493 -8.05 7.07 5.57
CA GLN A 493 -6.62 7.38 5.66
C GLN A 493 -6.35 8.62 6.52
N ASN A 494 -7.23 9.63 6.47
CA ASN A 494 -7.07 10.86 7.26
C ASN A 494 -7.26 10.65 8.77
N LEU A 495 -7.80 9.50 9.19
CA LEU A 495 -8.01 9.19 10.60
C LEU A 495 -6.75 8.63 11.28
N VAL A 496 -5.90 7.95 10.52
CA VAL A 496 -4.69 7.33 11.05
C VAL A 496 -3.65 8.40 11.38
N GLY A 497 -3.02 8.29 12.55
CA GLY A 497 -2.17 9.32 13.14
C GLY A 497 -2.92 10.37 13.97
N LEU A 498 -4.25 10.28 14.09
CA LEU A 498 -5.04 11.12 15.00
C LEU A 498 -5.16 10.49 16.39
N HIS A 499 -5.11 11.33 17.41
CA HIS A 499 -5.46 10.95 18.78
C HIS A 499 -6.96 10.67 18.91
N GLU A 500 -7.36 9.72 19.76
CA GLU A 500 -8.74 9.25 19.96
C GLU A 500 -9.75 10.36 20.27
N SER A 501 -9.28 11.47 20.85
CA SER A 501 -10.07 12.66 21.11
C SER A 501 -10.61 13.34 19.84
N TYR A 502 -9.86 13.31 18.73
CA TYR A 502 -10.35 13.76 17.42
C TYR A 502 -11.42 12.81 16.88
N LEU A 503 -11.31 11.52 17.22
CA LEU A 503 -12.19 10.45 16.77
C LEU A 503 -13.43 10.30 17.67
N ASN A 504 -13.93 11.43 18.17
CA ASN A 504 -15.10 11.52 19.06
C ASN A 504 -14.97 10.62 20.31
N SER A 505 -13.79 10.68 20.94
CA SER A 505 -13.39 9.86 22.08
C SER A 505 -13.60 8.36 21.81
N ALA A 506 -12.95 7.85 20.76
CA ALA A 506 -13.18 6.50 20.24
C ALA A 506 -13.05 5.41 21.32
N LEU A 507 -12.05 5.50 22.21
CA LEU A 507 -11.84 4.53 23.28
C LEU A 507 -13.04 4.49 24.22
N ALA A 508 -13.41 5.64 24.78
CA ALA A 508 -14.53 5.73 25.71
C ALA A 508 -15.87 5.38 25.05
N SER A 509 -16.07 5.73 23.78
CA SER A 509 -17.28 5.43 23.02
C SER A 509 -17.41 3.93 22.74
N PHE A 510 -16.30 3.24 22.44
CA PHE A 510 -16.28 1.79 22.26
C PHE A 510 -16.50 1.05 23.58
N THR A 511 -15.79 1.40 24.66
CA THR A 511 -15.96 0.79 25.99
C THR A 511 -17.37 0.97 26.54
N ALA A 512 -18.03 2.09 26.23
CA ALA A 512 -19.42 2.34 26.59
C ALA A 512 -20.44 1.58 25.70
N GLY A 513 -19.98 0.77 24.75
CA GLY A 513 -20.84 0.02 23.83
C GLY A 513 -21.63 0.89 22.85
N LYS A 514 -21.19 2.13 22.58
CA LYS A 514 -21.88 3.04 21.64
C LYS A 514 -21.48 2.82 20.18
N VAL A 515 -20.38 2.11 19.96
CA VAL A 515 -19.85 1.84 18.63
C VAL A 515 -19.94 0.35 18.34
N HIS A 516 -20.73 0.01 17.33
CA HIS A 516 -20.89 -1.38 16.87
C HIS A 516 -20.32 -1.62 15.47
N ASP A 517 -20.03 -0.54 14.74
CA ASP A 517 -19.52 -0.56 13.39
C ASP A 517 -18.71 0.72 13.15
N TRP A 518 -17.38 0.59 13.06
CA TRP A 518 -16.50 1.74 12.85
C TRP A 518 -16.71 2.43 11.50
N VAL A 519 -17.06 1.68 10.46
CA VAL A 519 -17.28 2.27 9.13
C VAL A 519 -18.54 3.13 9.15
N GLU A 520 -19.61 2.66 9.77
CA GLU A 520 -20.83 3.46 9.96
C GLU A 520 -20.58 4.65 10.90
N PHE A 521 -19.83 4.46 11.99
CA PHE A 521 -19.50 5.52 12.94
C PHE A 521 -18.76 6.69 12.28
N PHE A 522 -17.78 6.39 11.42
CA PHE A 522 -17.00 7.40 10.69
C PHE A 522 -17.66 7.90 9.39
N ALA A 523 -18.80 7.31 9.00
CA ALA A 523 -19.63 7.85 7.92
C ALA A 523 -20.54 9.00 8.40
N HIS A 524 -20.60 9.26 9.71
CA HIS A 524 -21.44 10.33 10.25
C HIS A 524 -20.90 11.73 9.84
N PRO A 525 -21.79 12.73 9.65
CA PRO A 525 -21.40 14.04 9.10
C PRO A 525 -20.34 14.82 9.88
N TRP A 526 -20.17 14.55 11.18
CA TRP A 526 -19.14 15.21 11.99
C TRP A 526 -17.72 14.88 11.51
N THR A 527 -17.52 13.69 10.94
CA THR A 527 -16.20 13.22 10.50
C THR A 527 -15.75 13.92 9.22
N SER A 528 -16.67 14.51 8.44
CA SER A 528 -16.35 15.24 7.21
C SER A 528 -15.33 16.37 7.39
N ALA A 529 -15.28 16.99 8.58
CA ALA A 529 -14.25 17.99 8.90
C ALA A 529 -12.84 17.39 8.97
N LEU A 530 -12.70 16.13 9.39
CA LEU A 530 -11.42 15.42 9.46
C LEU A 530 -10.93 14.96 8.09
N TYR A 531 -11.85 14.72 7.14
CA TYR A 531 -11.53 14.30 5.77
C TYR A 531 -11.13 15.47 4.85
N HIS A 532 -11.32 16.70 5.32
CA HIS A 532 -11.02 17.88 4.52
C HIS A 532 -9.51 18.05 4.33
N ASP A 533 -9.08 18.31 3.09
CA ASP A 533 -7.68 18.52 2.69
C ASP A 533 -6.93 19.62 3.48
N ARG A 534 -7.64 20.64 3.96
CA ARG A 534 -7.10 21.74 4.79
C ARG A 534 -7.07 21.44 6.28
N PHE A 535 -7.64 20.32 6.73
CA PHE A 535 -7.65 19.94 8.15
C PHE A 535 -6.23 19.75 8.74
N PRO A 536 -5.25 19.12 8.04
CA PRO A 536 -3.88 19.01 8.56
C PRO A 536 -3.22 20.36 8.82
N ALA A 537 -3.37 21.33 7.90
CA ALA A 537 -2.84 22.68 8.06
C ALA A 537 -3.50 23.43 9.23
N PHE A 538 -4.82 23.28 9.38
CA PHE A 538 -5.55 23.77 10.55
C PHE A 538 -5.03 23.17 11.86
N ARG A 539 -4.85 21.84 11.91
CA ARG A 539 -4.31 21.11 13.07
C ARG A 539 -2.92 21.61 13.45
N ALA A 540 -2.04 21.81 12.47
CA ALA A 540 -0.69 22.34 12.69
C ALA A 540 -0.74 23.76 13.29
N LYS A 541 -1.52 24.67 12.68
CA LYS A 541 -1.74 26.04 13.20
C LYS A 541 -2.27 26.00 14.64
N LEU A 542 -3.28 25.16 14.91
CA LEU A 542 -3.89 25.04 16.24
C LEU A 542 -2.87 24.54 17.28
N ARG A 543 -2.04 23.54 16.94
CA ARG A 543 -0.97 23.06 17.83
C ARG A 543 0.03 24.16 18.17
N THR A 544 0.45 24.98 17.20
CA THR A 544 1.37 26.11 17.44
C THR A 544 0.76 27.16 18.37
N LEU A 545 -0.54 27.42 18.27
CA LEU A 545 -1.24 28.33 19.16
C LEU A 545 -1.34 27.75 20.58
N LEU A 546 -1.77 26.50 20.70
CA LEU A 546 -1.92 25.81 22.00
C LEU A 546 -0.59 25.60 22.72
N ALA A 547 0.52 25.43 22.00
CA ALA A 547 1.85 25.36 22.61
C ALA A 547 2.24 26.63 23.39
N LYS A 548 1.59 27.77 23.10
CA LYS A 548 1.83 29.06 23.76
C LYS A 548 0.74 29.40 24.80
N ASP A 549 -0.31 28.59 24.90
CA ASP A 549 -1.43 28.81 25.82
C ASP A 549 -1.05 28.42 27.25
N ASP A 550 -1.34 29.29 28.22
CA ASP A 550 -0.94 29.08 29.62
C ASP A 550 -1.67 27.88 30.26
N GLY A 551 -2.94 27.65 29.91
CA GLY A 551 -3.72 26.52 30.41
C GLY A 551 -3.18 25.18 29.93
N VAL A 552 -2.82 25.08 28.64
CA VAL A 552 -2.17 23.88 28.08
C VAL A 552 -0.77 23.67 28.66
N ARG A 553 0.00 24.74 28.84
CA ARG A 553 1.32 24.67 29.46
C ARG A 553 1.26 24.15 30.89
N ALA A 554 0.31 24.62 31.70
CA ALA A 554 0.11 24.11 33.06
C ALA A 554 -0.20 22.60 33.08
N ILE A 555 -1.07 22.12 32.17
CA ILE A 555 -1.36 20.68 32.06
C ILE A 555 -0.10 19.89 31.64
N THR A 556 0.67 20.43 30.70
CA THR A 556 1.90 19.79 30.20
C THR A 556 2.99 19.75 31.28
N ASP A 557 3.15 20.84 32.03
CA ASP A 557 4.13 20.96 33.11
C ASP A 557 3.83 20.00 34.26
N ASP A 558 2.55 19.83 34.61
CA ASP A 558 2.09 18.84 35.60
C ASP A 558 2.35 17.41 35.15
N ALA A 559 1.99 17.06 33.91
CA ALA A 559 2.25 15.74 33.36
C ALA A 559 3.76 15.45 33.29
N ALA A 560 4.56 16.45 32.89
CA ALA A 560 6.00 16.35 32.88
C ALA A 560 6.60 16.22 34.29
N ALA A 561 6.05 16.91 35.29
CA ALA A 561 6.45 16.77 36.69
C ALA A 561 6.15 15.37 37.22
N PHE A 562 4.93 14.86 36.98
CA PHE A 562 4.56 13.49 37.35
C PHE A 562 5.49 12.46 36.71
N MET A 563 5.80 12.60 35.43
CA MET A 563 6.72 11.70 34.72
C MET A 563 8.14 11.76 35.29
N ARG A 564 8.64 12.95 35.65
CA ARG A 564 9.98 13.10 36.27
C ARG A 564 10.05 12.47 37.66
N GLU A 565 8.97 12.53 38.44
CA GLU A 565 8.93 12.04 39.82
C GLU A 565 8.71 10.53 39.89
N THR A 566 7.83 9.98 39.05
CA THR A 566 7.40 8.58 39.12
C THR A 566 8.06 7.68 38.08
N GLY A 567 8.54 8.24 36.97
CA GLY A 567 8.98 7.48 35.80
C GLY A 567 7.83 6.78 35.05
N ASP A 568 6.57 6.97 35.46
CA ASP A 568 5.40 6.35 34.85
C ASP A 568 4.79 7.25 33.76
N SER A 569 5.08 6.93 32.50
CA SER A 569 4.53 7.63 31.33
C SER A 569 3.02 7.45 31.23
N ARG A 570 2.48 6.28 31.59
CA ARG A 570 1.05 5.99 31.49
C ARG A 570 0.27 6.78 32.53
N GLY A 571 0.77 6.88 33.75
CA GLY A 571 0.21 7.74 34.79
C GLY A 571 0.23 9.22 34.43
N ALA A 572 1.33 9.71 33.84
CA ALA A 572 1.43 11.10 33.37
C ALA A 572 0.38 11.41 32.27
N MET A 573 0.18 10.48 31.34
CA MET A 573 -0.83 10.62 30.29
C MET A 573 -2.26 10.57 30.84
N ALA A 574 -2.53 9.67 31.79
CA ALA A 574 -3.83 9.61 32.45
C ALA A 574 -4.16 10.91 33.19
N LEU A 575 -3.17 11.50 33.89
CA LEU A 575 -3.31 12.80 34.54
C LEU A 575 -3.64 13.91 33.53
N ALA A 576 -2.92 13.95 32.41
CA ALA A 576 -3.19 14.92 31.35
C ALA A 576 -4.62 14.74 30.79
N GLN A 577 -5.04 13.50 30.55
CA GLN A 577 -6.38 13.18 30.03
C GLN A 577 -7.49 13.57 31.01
N GLU A 578 -7.29 13.39 32.31
CA GLU A 578 -8.20 13.83 33.36
C GLU A 578 -8.32 15.37 33.39
N ARG A 579 -7.19 16.08 33.34
CA ARG A 579 -7.15 17.56 33.34
C ARG A 579 -7.80 18.16 32.09
N VAL A 580 -7.70 17.50 30.93
CA VAL A 580 -8.38 17.92 29.70
C VAL A 580 -9.88 17.58 29.76
N GLY A 581 -10.23 16.42 30.31
CA GLY A 581 -11.59 15.90 30.36
C GLY A 581 -12.10 15.48 28.98
N ARG A 582 -13.16 14.67 28.95
CA ARG A 582 -13.75 14.20 27.68
C ARG A 582 -14.18 15.39 26.83
N GLY A 583 -13.71 15.45 25.57
CA GLY A 583 -14.01 16.54 24.64
C GLY A 583 -13.51 17.92 25.09
N GLY A 584 -12.52 18.00 25.97
CA GLY A 584 -12.02 19.27 26.50
C GLY A 584 -12.91 19.90 27.57
N SER A 585 -13.80 19.11 28.19
CA SER A 585 -14.79 19.58 29.17
C SER A 585 -14.18 20.07 30.49
N ALA A 586 -12.93 19.70 30.81
CA ALA A 586 -12.21 20.18 31.99
C ALA A 586 -11.16 21.26 31.66
N LEU A 587 -10.96 21.59 30.38
CA LEU A 587 -10.08 22.70 29.98
C LEU A 587 -10.55 24.04 30.55
N GLU A 588 -9.60 24.90 30.85
CA GLU A 588 -9.85 26.28 31.25
C GLU A 588 -10.76 27.00 30.23
N PRO A 589 -11.68 27.87 30.67
CA PRO A 589 -12.60 28.55 29.77
C PRO A 589 -11.91 29.37 28.67
N SER A 590 -10.73 29.94 28.95
CA SER A 590 -9.87 30.66 28.00
C SER A 590 -9.37 29.73 26.88
N THR A 591 -8.72 28.63 27.25
CA THR A 591 -8.19 27.62 26.32
C THR A 591 -9.31 27.01 25.47
N ARG A 592 -10.46 26.70 26.08
CA ARG A 592 -11.62 26.16 25.36
C ARG A 592 -12.13 27.14 24.31
N ARG A 593 -12.29 28.42 24.68
CA ARG A 593 -12.71 29.48 23.74
C ARG A 593 -11.72 29.66 22.59
N LEU A 594 -10.42 29.52 22.84
CA LEU A 594 -9.40 29.57 21.79
C LEU A 594 -9.61 28.44 20.77
N VAL A 595 -9.76 27.20 21.25
CA VAL A 595 -10.02 26.04 20.38
C VAL A 595 -11.33 26.23 19.61
N GLU A 596 -12.41 26.58 20.30
CA GLU A 596 -13.73 26.85 19.68
C GLU A 596 -13.65 27.92 18.60
N SER A 597 -12.97 29.04 18.88
CA SER A 597 -12.81 30.13 17.91
C SER A 597 -12.05 29.69 16.66
N GLN A 598 -10.98 28.91 16.81
CA GLN A 598 -10.19 28.42 15.67
C GLN A 598 -10.97 27.37 14.86
N VAL A 599 -11.74 26.50 15.51
CA VAL A 599 -12.62 25.53 14.84
C VAL A 599 -13.71 26.26 14.05
N LEU A 600 -14.37 27.28 14.64
CA LEU A 600 -15.40 28.06 13.95
C LEU A 600 -14.82 28.84 12.75
N GLU A 601 -13.60 29.35 12.85
CA GLU A 601 -12.88 30.00 11.74
C GLU A 601 -12.64 29.00 10.60
N PHE A 602 -12.15 27.80 10.91
CA PHE A 602 -11.93 26.72 9.94
C PHE A 602 -13.23 26.30 9.25
N LEU A 603 -14.29 26.02 10.01
CA LEU A 603 -15.59 25.63 9.44
C LEU A 603 -16.20 26.78 8.61
N GLY A 604 -16.05 28.02 9.05
CA GLY A 604 -16.55 29.20 8.34
C GLY A 604 -15.82 29.44 7.01
N ALA A 605 -14.51 29.21 6.96
CA ALA A 605 -13.70 29.38 5.75
C ALA A 605 -13.95 28.30 4.69
N ASN A 606 -14.52 27.15 5.08
CA ASN A 606 -14.75 25.98 4.23
C ASN A 606 -16.24 25.59 4.16
N ARG A 607 -17.14 26.57 4.31
CA ARG A 607 -18.59 26.35 4.43
C ARG A 607 -19.23 25.77 3.16
N ASP A 608 -18.61 25.99 2.02
CA ASP A 608 -19.00 25.45 0.72
C ASP A 608 -18.98 23.91 0.72
N VAL A 609 -17.98 23.31 1.37
CA VAL A 609 -17.84 21.84 1.48
C VAL A 609 -18.37 21.32 2.82
N LEU A 610 -18.19 22.08 3.92
CA LEU A 610 -18.59 21.71 5.28
C LEU A 610 -19.96 22.28 5.68
N ASN A 611 -20.92 22.23 4.76
CA ASN A 611 -22.24 22.85 4.92
C ASN A 611 -23.17 22.13 5.92
N MET A 612 -22.82 20.90 6.35
CA MET A 612 -23.53 20.13 7.36
C MET A 612 -23.36 20.69 8.78
N PHE A 613 -22.35 21.53 9.02
CA PHE A 613 -22.11 22.14 10.33
C PHE A 613 -22.95 23.41 10.50
N LEU A 614 -23.74 23.45 11.59
CA LEU A 614 -24.48 24.65 11.96
C LEU A 614 -23.54 25.66 12.62
N LEU A 615 -23.28 26.77 11.92
CA LEU A 615 -22.45 27.86 12.44
C LEU A 615 -23.31 28.97 13.04
N PRO A 616 -22.90 29.57 14.18
CA PRO A 616 -23.54 30.76 14.72
C PRO A 616 -23.58 31.86 13.66
N LYS A 617 -24.73 32.54 13.50
CA LYS A 617 -24.82 33.71 12.63
C LYS A 617 -23.81 34.75 13.13
N ARG A 618 -22.85 35.15 12.28
CA ARG A 618 -21.96 36.29 12.57
C ARG A 618 -22.83 37.48 12.97
N ALA A 619 -22.78 37.88 14.24
CA ALA A 619 -23.41 39.10 14.70
C ALA A 619 -22.63 40.28 14.10
N GLY A 620 -23.07 40.79 12.93
CA GLY A 620 -22.55 42.02 12.36
C GLY A 620 -22.22 41.99 10.86
N SER A 621 -23.25 42.07 10.01
CA SER A 621 -23.28 43.01 8.88
C SER A 621 -24.73 43.27 8.47
N ALA A 622 -25.50 43.82 9.40
CA ALA A 622 -26.64 44.63 9.02
C ALA A 622 -26.11 46.01 8.56
N SER A 623 -25.44 46.07 7.41
CA SER A 623 -25.35 47.31 6.66
C SER A 623 -26.66 47.42 5.87
N GLY A 624 -27.47 48.39 6.25
CA GLY A 624 -28.77 48.61 5.65
C GLY A 624 -28.66 48.93 4.16
N SER A 625 -29.27 48.11 3.32
CA SER A 625 -29.84 48.54 2.05
C SER A 625 -31.36 48.58 2.18
N ARG A 626 -31.86 49.59 2.92
CA ARG A 626 -33.18 50.14 2.59
C ARG A 626 -32.99 50.95 1.31
N LEU A 627 -33.14 50.30 0.16
CA LEU A 627 -33.47 51.00 -1.07
C LEU A 627 -34.97 51.24 -1.06
N ASN A 628 -35.33 52.50 -0.84
CA ASN A 628 -36.66 53.05 -1.06
C ASN A 628 -36.94 53.06 -2.57
N LYS A 629 -38.16 52.61 -2.92
CA LYS A 629 -38.94 52.85 -4.14
C LYS A 629 -38.39 52.35 -5.48
#